data_AF-A0A963LXB3-F1
#
_entry.id   AF-A0A963LXB3-F1
#
_cell.length_a   1.000
_cell.length_b   1.000
_cell.length_c   1.000
_cell.angle_alpha   90.00
_cell.angle_beta   90.00
_cell.angle_gamma   90.00
#
_symmetry.space_group_name_H-M   'P 1'
#
loop_
_entity.id
_entity.type
_entity.pdbx_description
1 polymer ?
#
loop_
_entity_poly.entity_id
_entity_poly.type
_entity_poly.pdbx_seq_one_letter_code
_entity_poly.pdbx_strand_id
1 'polypeptide(L)' 'MKVCIVGAGAIGGWMGARLAAAGVAVSAVARGDTLAALQRHGWRLQTADGLVQAPVAQASASASDLGVQDL' A
#
# COMPACT_ATOMS: atom_id res chain seq x y z
N MET A 1 7.46 -12.32 3.44
CA MET A 1 8.27 -11.21 2.93
C MET A 1 7.51 -9.91 3.19
N LYS A 2 8.17 -8.92 3.80
CA LYS A 2 7.66 -7.58 4.07
C LYS A 2 8.12 -6.64 2.97
N VAL A 3 7.20 -6.02 2.25
CA VAL A 3 7.52 -5.11 1.14
C VAL A 3 7.00 -3.73 1.47
N CYS A 4 7.75 -2.68 1.15
CA CYS A 4 7.29 -1.31 1.30
C CYS A 4 7.27 -0.55 -0.03
N ILE A 5 6.12 0.05 -0.33
CA ILE A 5 6.00 1.01 -1.42
C ILE A 5 6.25 2.42 -0.87
N VAL A 6 7.35 3.04 -1.28
CA VAL A 6 7.63 4.46 -1.00
C VAL A 6 6.95 5.30 -2.08
N GLY A 7 5.83 5.93 -1.73
CA GLY A 7 5.01 6.72 -2.65
C GLY A 7 3.89 5.93 -3.31
N ALA A 8 2.70 5.90 -2.68
CA ALA A 8 1.49 5.28 -3.23
C ALA A 8 0.76 6.18 -4.25
N GLY A 9 1.48 6.66 -5.27
CA GLY A 9 0.92 7.34 -6.44
C GLY A 9 0.33 6.34 -7.46
N ALA A 10 0.22 6.71 -8.73
CA ALA A 10 -0.39 5.84 -9.75
C ALA A 10 0.27 4.46 -9.83
N ILE A 11 1.60 4.40 -10.00
CA ILE A 11 2.32 3.13 -10.14
C ILE A 11 2.51 2.43 -8.79
N GLY A 12 2.89 3.17 -7.74
CA GLY A 12 3.06 2.60 -6.41
C GLY A 12 1.76 2.00 -5.85
N GLY A 13 0.63 2.69 -6.06
CA GLY A 13 -0.71 2.20 -5.73
C GLY A 13 -1.09 0.94 -6.50
N TRP A 14 -0.82 0.93 -7.82
CA TRP A 14 -1.07 -0.24 -8.66
C TRP A 14 -0.26 -1.47 -8.23
N MET A 15 1.04 -1.31 -7.99
CA MET A 15 1.91 -2.40 -7.51
C MET A 15 1.50 -2.86 -6.11
N GLY A 16 1.31 -1.91 -5.18
CA GLY A 16 0.97 -2.21 -3.79
C GLY A 16 -0.35 -2.97 -3.67
N ALA A 17 -1.39 -2.56 -4.40
CA ALA A 17 -2.67 -3.25 -4.41
C ALA A 17 -2.57 -4.67 -4.97
N ARG A 18 -1.82 -4.90 -6.05
CA ARG A 18 -1.64 -6.24 -6.63
C ARG A 18 -0.81 -7.16 -5.76
N LEU A 19 0.30 -6.67 -5.19
CA LEU A 19 1.14 -7.44 -4.28
C LEU A 19 0.35 -7.81 -3.00
N ALA A 20 -0.38 -6.86 -2.43
CA ALA A 20 -1.20 -7.12 -1.25
C ALA A 20 -2.34 -8.11 -1.55
N ALA A 21 -3.00 -7.99 -2.71
CA ALA A 21 -4.03 -8.94 -3.13
C ALA A 21 -3.47 -10.36 -3.37
N ALA A 22 -2.18 -10.49 -3.68
CA ALA A 22 -1.48 -11.77 -3.78
C ALA A 22 -1.03 -12.33 -2.41
N GLY A 23 -1.39 -11.67 -1.30
CA GLY A 23 -1.06 -12.13 0.06
C GLY A 23 0.29 -11.67 0.59
N VAL A 24 0.99 -10.76 -0.10
CA VAL A 24 2.23 -10.16 0.40
C VAL A 24 1.91 -9.12 1.48
N ALA A 25 2.68 -9.08 2.55
CA ALA A 25 2.58 -8.03 3.56
C ALA A 25 3.18 -6.74 3.00
N VAL A 26 2.32 -5.86 2.46
CA VAL A 26 2.74 -4.61 1.82
C VAL A 26 2.42 -3.39 2.68
N SER A 27 3.47 -2.72 3.14
CA SER A 27 3.43 -1.42 3.82
C SER A 27 3.58 -0.27 2.83
N ALA A 28 3.25 0.94 3.26
CA ALA A 28 3.33 2.15 2.43
C ALA A 28 3.92 3.34 3.18
N VAL A 29 4.80 4.08 2.52
CA VAL A 29 5.11 5.46 2.89
C VAL A 29 4.30 6.39 1.99
N ALA A 30 3.37 7.14 2.58
CA ALA A 30 2.49 8.07 1.88
C ALA A 30 2.20 9.29 2.76
N ARG A 31 1.66 10.37 2.19
CA ARG A 31 1.32 11.61 2.92
C ARG A 31 -0.05 12.12 2.49
N GLY A 32 -0.62 13.01 3.30
CA GLY A 32 -1.90 13.67 3.01
C GLY A 32 -3.03 12.68 2.76
N ASP A 33 -3.87 12.98 1.77
CA ASP A 33 -5.07 12.22 1.46
C ASP A 33 -4.79 10.77 1.08
N THR A 34 -3.67 10.49 0.42
CA THR A 34 -3.25 9.12 0.08
C THR A 34 -2.99 8.29 1.33
N LEU A 35 -2.31 8.87 2.34
CA LEU A 35 -2.07 8.18 3.61
C LEU A 35 -3.38 7.88 4.34
N ALA A 36 -4.27 8.88 4.43
CA ALA A 36 -5.58 8.73 5.06
C ALA A 36 -6.42 7.66 4.34
N ALA A 37 -6.40 7.62 3.01
CA ALA A 37 -7.09 6.62 2.21
C ALA A 37 -6.55 5.21 2.47
N LEU A 38 -5.23 5.02 2.50
CA LEU A 38 -4.60 3.74 2.81
C LEU A 38 -4.96 3.25 4.21
N GLN A 39 -4.90 4.12 5.22
CA GLN A 39 -5.24 3.77 6.60
C GLN A 39 -6.73 3.39 6.75
N ARG A 40 -7.62 4.08 6.02
CA ARG A 40 -9.07 3.85 6.11
C ARG A 40 -9.55 2.65 5.30
N HIS A 41 -8.97 2.42 4.12
CA HIS A 41 -9.50 1.49 3.13
C HIS A 41 -8.53 0.38 2.72
N GLY A 42 -7.29 0.43 3.20
CA GLY A 42 -6.22 -0.40 2.67
C GLY A 42 -5.87 -0.03 1.22
N TRP A 43 -5.29 -0.99 0.52
CA TRP A 43 -5.01 -0.85 -0.90
C TRP A 43 -6.29 -0.98 -1.72
N ARG A 44 -6.51 -0.03 -2.63
CA ARG A 44 -7.62 -0.03 -3.58
C ARG A 44 -7.12 0.24 -4.98
N LEU A 45 -7.52 -0.60 -5.92
CA LEU A 45 -7.24 -0.42 -7.33
C LEU A 45 -8.50 -0.67 -8.14
N GLN A 46 -9.02 0.38 -8.78
CA GLN A 46 -10.09 0.24 -9.75
C GLN A 46 -9.54 -0.30 -11.06
N THR A 47 -10.12 -1.38 -11.56
CA THR A 47 -9.77 -2.00 -12.84
C THR A 47 -11.01 -2.09 -13.74
N ALA A 48 -10.84 -2.50 -14.99
CA ALA A 48 -11.95 -2.78 -15.90
C ALA A 48 -12.85 -3.92 -15.37
N ASP A 49 -12.26 -4.89 -14.66
CA ASP A 49 -12.96 -6.07 -14.13
C ASP A 49 -13.57 -5.82 -12.73
N GLY A 50 -13.37 -4.62 -12.18
CA GLY A 50 -13.89 -4.22 -10.87
C GLY A 50 -12.82 -3.73 -9.90
N LEU A 51 -13.21 -3.66 -8.62
CA LEU A 51 -12.38 -3.12 -7.55
C LEU A 51 -11.54 -4.23 -6.90
N VAL A 52 -10.22 -4.10 -7.00
CA VAL A 52 -9.28 -4.89 -6.22
C VAL A 52 -9.07 -4.20 -4.87
N GLN A 53 -9.27 -4.95 -3.79
CA GLN A 53 -9.09 -4.48 -2.42
C GLN A 53 -8.23 -5.46 -1.62
N ALA A 54 -7.30 -4.91 -0.85
CA ALA A 54 -6.44 -5.69 0.04
C ALA A 54 -6.03 -4.85 1.25
N PRO A 55 -5.78 -5.47 2.42
CA PRO A 55 -5.32 -4.73 3.59
C PRO A 55 -3.93 -4.12 3.35
N VAL A 56 -3.71 -2.93 3.87
CA VAL A 56 -2.35 -2.39 4.02
C VAL A 56 -1.74 -2.97 5.29
N ALA A 57 -0.50 -3.46 5.23
CA ALA A 57 0.17 -3.99 6.42
C ALA A 57 0.42 -2.89 7.45
N GLN A 58 0.99 -1.77 7.00
CA GLN A 58 1.14 -0.54 7.76
C GLN A 58 1.31 0.66 6.82
N ALA A 59 0.74 1.82 7.14
CA ALA A 59 0.89 3.04 6.36
C ALA A 59 1.32 4.21 7.25
N SER A 60 2.43 4.87 6.90
CA SER A 60 2.94 6.04 7.62
C SER A 60 3.47 7.13 6.68
N ALA A 61 3.62 8.34 7.21
CA ALA A 61 4.38 9.42 6.58
C ALA A 61 5.90 9.29 6.72
N SER A 62 6.38 8.40 7.60
CA SER A 62 7.80 8.13 7.84
C SER A 62 8.14 6.65 7.67
N ALA A 63 9.24 6.36 6.98
CA ALA A 63 9.74 5.00 6.82
C ALA A 63 10.19 4.36 8.14
N SER A 64 10.64 5.18 9.11
CA SER A 64 11.07 4.72 10.44
C SER A 64 9.99 3.95 11.18
N ASP A 65 8.72 4.27 10.94
CA ASP A 65 7.60 3.73 11.73
C ASP A 65 7.22 2.31 11.27
N LEU A 66 7.70 1.90 10.09
CA LEU A 66 7.36 0.63 9.46
C LEU A 66 8.32 -0.50 9.87
N GLY A 67 9.46 -0.16 10.48
CA GLY A 67 10.55 -1.09 10.75
C GLY A 67 11.24 -1.59 9.46
N VAL A 68 12.15 -2.56 9.62
CA VAL A 68 12.92 -3.13 8.50
C VAL A 68 11.99 -3.85 7.52
N GLN A 69 12.16 -3.57 6.24
CA GLN A 69 11.47 -4.22 5.12
C GLN A 69 12.45 -5.11 4.36
N ASP A 70 11.94 -6.17 3.74
CA ASP A 70 12.76 -7.07 2.92
C ASP A 70 12.97 -6.51 1.50
N LEU A 71 12.05 -5.65 1.04
CA LEU A 71 12.08 -4.93 -0.24
C LEU A 71 11.42 -3.56 -0.14
#